data_AF-A0A1Y3EP69-F1
#
_entry.id   AF-A0A1Y3EP69-F1
#
_cell.length_a   1.000
_cell.length_b   1.000
_cell.length_c   1.000
_cell.angle_alpha   90.00
_cell.angle_beta   90.00
_cell.angle_gamma   90.00
#
_symmetry.space_group_name_H-M   'P 1'
#
loop_
_entity.id
_entity.type
_entity.pdbx_description
1 polymer ?
#
loop_
_entity_poly.entity_id
_entity_poly.type
_entity_poly.pdbx_seq_one_letter_code
_entity_poly.pdbx_strand_id
1 'polypeptide(L)'
;MSTTNMEISLWKDKYERLLHSYTITLENNQKLEDQLLAVIEKTEHEKSLLSQEIDQLVTRISHLQQKNADLTRDNSASSPAIQDEISESLLTNRTDEQTLIGCSSSTFPPTAVILTPRVKDKKPHPLESDILLSGDSSQSNSLLKSILKQSNDKVEQAVLCTMSSTNPQPIVYLTRCESFSASHRLHSSKLTDQQNREIFGKCNNVNGHGHNYKIKVTVRKSVDPVTGMAMNLNDLKLHLQKVTEELDHKNLDKDVGFFQTHTSTAENIAYYVWSKLQATCEYLYEVKIKETENNYVIYRGERG
;
A
#
# COMPACT_ATOMS: atom_id res chain seq x y z
N MET A 1 -60.07 2.60 -4.84
CA MET A 1 -59.07 1.61 -5.29
C MET A 1 -58.58 0.87 -4.06
N SER A 2 -58.63 -0.46 -4.07
CA SER A 2 -58.32 -1.32 -2.90
C SER A 2 -56.87 -1.12 -2.43
N THR A 3 -56.64 -1.08 -1.12
CA THR A 3 -55.31 -0.99 -0.47
C THR A 3 -54.33 -2.05 -1.00
N THR A 4 -54.84 -3.22 -1.38
CA THR A 4 -54.07 -4.31 -2.00
C THR A 4 -53.42 -3.93 -3.32
N ASN A 5 -54.06 -3.11 -4.16
CA ASN A 5 -53.49 -2.71 -5.46
C ASN A 5 -52.32 -1.74 -5.30
N MET A 6 -52.33 -0.93 -4.23
CA MET A 6 -51.25 0.01 -3.94
C MET A 6 -50.01 -0.71 -3.39
N GLU A 7 -50.20 -1.71 -2.54
CA GLU A 7 -49.12 -2.56 -2.04
C GLU A 7 -48.46 -3.38 -3.17
N ILE A 8 -49.26 -3.95 -4.08
CA ILE A 8 -48.75 -4.68 -5.25
C ILE A 8 -47.91 -3.75 -6.13
N SER A 9 -48.36 -2.52 -6.38
CA SER A 9 -47.61 -1.54 -7.17
C SER A 9 -46.29 -1.15 -6.52
N LEU A 10 -46.26 -1.00 -5.19
CA LEU A 10 -45.05 -0.67 -4.44
C LEU A 10 -44.03 -1.81 -4.50
N TRP A 11 -44.47 -3.06 -4.35
CA TRP A 11 -43.60 -4.23 -4.44
C TRP A 11 -43.05 -4.44 -5.86
N LYS A 12 -43.87 -4.17 -6.88
CA LYS A 12 -43.42 -4.18 -8.27
C LYS A 12 -42.30 -3.16 -8.50
N ASP A 13 -42.47 -1.93 -8.06
CA ASP A 13 -41.45 -0.88 -8.19
C ASP A 13 -40.15 -1.22 -7.43
N LYS A 14 -40.26 -1.79 -6.22
CA LYS A 14 -39.08 -2.29 -5.47
C LYS A 14 -38.35 -3.41 -6.23
N TYR A 15 -39.10 -4.35 -6.81
CA TYR A 15 -38.54 -5.45 -7.57
C TYR A 15 -37.81 -4.95 -8.82
N GLU A 16 -38.41 -4.03 -9.58
CA GLU A 16 -37.78 -3.44 -10.77
C GLU A 16 -36.50 -2.69 -10.42
N ARG A 17 -36.48 -1.92 -9.32
CA ARG A 17 -35.25 -1.25 -8.84
C ARG A 17 -34.16 -2.24 -8.45
N LEU A 18 -34.53 -3.33 -7.78
CA LEU A 18 -33.58 -4.38 -7.42
C LEU A 18 -33.03 -5.08 -8.67
N LEU A 19 -33.89 -5.41 -9.63
CA LEU A 19 -33.52 -6.03 -10.89
C LEU A 19 -32.56 -5.13 -11.69
N HIS A 20 -32.85 -3.83 -11.78
CA HIS A 20 -31.98 -2.87 -12.44
C HIS A 20 -30.60 -2.76 -11.77
N SER A 21 -30.56 -2.68 -10.43
CA SER A 21 -29.31 -2.68 -9.67
C SER A 21 -28.50 -3.97 -9.89
N TYR A 22 -29.18 -5.11 -9.98
CA TYR A 22 -28.54 -6.40 -10.26
C TYR A 22 -27.94 -6.44 -11.67
N THR A 23 -28.67 -5.97 -12.68
CA THR A 23 -28.17 -5.86 -14.06
C THR A 23 -26.93 -4.99 -14.17
N ILE A 24 -26.93 -3.80 -13.55
CA ILE A 24 -25.75 -2.91 -13.53
C ILE A 24 -24.55 -3.61 -12.87
N THR A 25 -24.79 -4.36 -11.80
CA THR A 25 -23.73 -5.10 -11.11
C THR A 25 -23.13 -6.19 -12.02
N LEU A 26 -23.99 -6.91 -12.75
CA LEU A 26 -23.53 -7.91 -13.73
C LEU A 26 -22.70 -7.28 -14.85
N GLU A 27 -23.14 -6.16 -15.40
CA GLU A 27 -22.40 -5.44 -16.46
C GLU A 27 -21.03 -4.93 -15.95
N ASN A 28 -20.98 -4.40 -14.72
CA ASN A 28 -19.73 -3.97 -14.11
C ASN A 28 -18.77 -5.15 -13.86
N ASN A 29 -19.30 -6.30 -13.42
CA ASN A 29 -18.50 -7.50 -13.22
C ASN A 29 -17.93 -8.01 -14.55
N GLN A 30 -18.74 -8.06 -15.61
CA GLN A 30 -18.27 -8.43 -16.95
C GLN A 30 -17.15 -7.49 -17.43
N LYS A 31 -17.33 -6.18 -17.26
CA LYS A 31 -16.30 -5.20 -17.64
C LYS A 31 -15.00 -5.37 -16.86
N LEU A 32 -15.08 -5.73 -15.58
CA LEU A 32 -13.90 -6.01 -14.76
C LEU A 32 -13.21 -7.31 -15.20
N GLU A 33 -13.97 -8.34 -15.56
CA GLU A 33 -13.43 -9.58 -16.13
C GLU A 33 -12.70 -9.32 -17.45
N ASP A 34 -13.29 -8.54 -18.35
CA ASP A 34 -12.67 -8.15 -19.62
C ASP A 34 -11.38 -7.34 -19.40
N GLN A 35 -11.37 -6.43 -18.43
CA GLN A 35 -10.18 -5.67 -18.04
C GLN A 35 -9.08 -6.57 -17.46
N LEU A 36 -9.45 -7.54 -16.64
CA LEU A 36 -8.51 -8.49 -16.06
C LEU A 36 -7.87 -9.36 -17.15
N LEU A 37 -8.66 -9.85 -18.11
CA LEU A 37 -8.18 -10.63 -19.25
C LEU A 37 -7.18 -9.82 -20.09
N ALA A 38 -7.48 -8.56 -20.38
CA ALA A 38 -6.57 -7.69 -21.15
C ALA A 38 -5.23 -7.47 -20.43
N VAL A 39 -5.23 -7.35 -19.09
CA VAL A 39 -3.99 -7.23 -18.30
C VAL A 39 -3.19 -8.54 -18.33
N ILE A 40 -3.87 -9.68 -18.24
CA ILE A 40 -3.22 -11.00 -18.31
C ILE A 40 -2.55 -11.18 -19.67
N GLU A 41 -3.27 -10.95 -20.78
CA GLU A 41 -2.73 -11.07 -22.13
C GLU A 41 -1.51 -10.16 -22.36
N LYS A 42 -1.58 -8.91 -21.89
CA LYS A 42 -0.46 -7.98 -21.97
C LYS A 42 0.76 -8.50 -21.19
N THR A 43 0.53 -9.00 -19.98
CA THR A 43 1.61 -9.52 -19.11
C THR A 43 2.24 -10.78 -19.71
N GLU A 44 1.44 -11.68 -20.29
CA GLU A 44 1.92 -12.87 -20.97
C GLU A 44 2.72 -12.53 -22.22
N HIS A 45 2.29 -11.51 -22.97
CA HIS A 45 3.03 -11.00 -24.12
C HIS A 45 4.39 -10.42 -23.72
N GLU A 46 4.44 -9.56 -22.71
CA GLU A 46 5.69 -8.98 -22.18
C GLU A 46 6.64 -10.07 -21.65
N LYS A 47 6.10 -11.07 -20.95
CA LYS A 47 6.88 -12.23 -20.48
C LYS A 47 7.49 -13.03 -21.65
N SER A 48 6.73 -13.22 -22.72
CA SER A 48 7.19 -13.91 -23.93
C SER A 48 8.35 -13.17 -24.59
N LEU A 49 8.25 -11.84 -24.73
CA LEU A 49 9.32 -11.00 -25.28
C LEU A 49 10.60 -11.08 -24.44
N LEU A 50 10.49 -10.97 -23.12
CA LEU A 50 11.64 -11.09 -22.22
C LEU A 50 12.29 -12.47 -22.28
N SER A 51 11.47 -13.54 -22.38
CA SER A 51 11.99 -14.90 -22.55
C SER A 51 12.81 -15.03 -23.84
N GLN A 52 12.31 -14.45 -24.94
CA GLN A 52 13.01 -14.46 -26.22
C GLN A 52 14.34 -13.68 -26.16
N GLU A 53 14.37 -12.55 -25.45
CA GLU A 53 15.60 -11.77 -25.25
C GLU A 53 16.64 -12.54 -24.42
N ILE A 54 16.20 -13.24 -23.36
CA ILE A 54 17.06 -14.10 -22.56
C ILE A 54 17.68 -15.20 -23.43
N ASP A 55 16.89 -15.88 -24.26
CA ASP A 55 17.39 -16.94 -25.15
C ASP A 55 18.43 -16.42 -26.15
N GLN A 56 18.24 -15.20 -26.68
CA GLN A 56 19.22 -14.54 -27.55
C GLN A 56 20.52 -14.24 -26.81
N LEU A 57 20.44 -13.72 -25.58
CA LEU A 57 21.61 -13.43 -24.76
C LEU A 57 22.37 -14.70 -24.38
N VAL A 58 21.67 -15.77 -24.00
CA VAL A 58 22.27 -17.08 -23.70
C VAL A 58 23.04 -17.61 -24.91
N THR A 59 22.45 -17.53 -26.10
CA THR A 59 23.11 -17.94 -27.36
C THR A 59 24.38 -17.13 -27.61
N ARG A 60 24.34 -15.80 -27.41
CA ARG A 60 25.50 -14.92 -27.60
C ARG A 60 26.61 -15.21 -26.59
N ILE A 61 26.27 -15.46 -25.33
CA ILE A 61 27.23 -15.82 -24.28
C ILE A 61 27.93 -17.13 -24.64
N SER A 62 27.17 -18.15 -25.07
CA SER A 62 27.73 -19.43 -25.51
C SER A 62 28.73 -19.26 -26.65
N HIS A 63 28.39 -18.45 -27.67
CA HIS A 63 29.30 -18.15 -28.78
C HIS A 63 30.56 -17.40 -28.33
N LEU A 64 30.45 -16.45 -27.40
CA LEU A 64 31.61 -15.75 -26.84
C LEU A 64 32.50 -16.67 -26.01
N GLN A 65 31.92 -17.60 -25.25
CA GLN A 65 32.67 -18.62 -24.50
C GLN A 65 33.44 -19.55 -25.44
N GLN A 66 32.83 -19.99 -26.53
CA GLN A 66 33.51 -20.79 -27.55
C GLN A 66 34.66 -20.02 -28.20
N LYS A 67 34.42 -18.77 -28.62
CA LYS A 67 35.46 -17.91 -29.22
C LYS A 67 36.64 -17.67 -28.27
N ASN A 68 36.37 -17.47 -26.97
CA ASN A 68 37.43 -17.33 -25.98
C ASN A 68 38.22 -18.63 -25.79
N ALA A 69 37.57 -19.80 -25.82
CA ALA A 69 38.24 -21.09 -25.75
C ALA A 69 39.17 -21.32 -26.97
N ASP A 70 38.73 -20.94 -28.16
CA ASP A 70 39.54 -21.05 -29.38
C ASP A 70 40.75 -20.10 -29.35
N LEU A 71 40.56 -18.83 -28.95
CA LEU A 71 41.67 -17.87 -28.76
C LEU A 71 42.70 -18.34 -27.71
N THR A 72 42.24 -18.97 -26.63
CA THR A 72 43.13 -19.52 -25.60
C THR A 72 43.95 -20.68 -26.15
N ARG A 73 43.36 -21.51 -27.02
CA ARG A 73 44.04 -22.61 -27.70
C ARG A 73 45.12 -22.10 -28.66
N ASP A 74 44.82 -21.08 -29.47
CA ASP A 74 45.76 -20.49 -30.42
C ASP A 74 46.96 -19.79 -29.74
N ASN A 75 46.73 -19.17 -28.58
CA ASN A 75 47.81 -18.60 -27.77
C ASN A 75 48.70 -19.67 -27.11
N SER A 76 48.13 -20.80 -26.68
CA SER A 76 48.89 -21.91 -26.09
C SER A 76 49.76 -22.69 -27.11
N ALA A 77 49.41 -22.64 -28.39
CA ALA A 77 50.22 -23.20 -29.48
C ALA A 77 51.40 -22.29 -29.88
N SER A 78 51.38 -21.03 -29.43
CA SER A 78 52.35 -19.99 -29.77
C SER A 78 53.25 -19.67 -28.57
N SER A 79 54.31 -20.47 -28.39
CA SER A 79 55.40 -20.28 -27.42
C SER A 79 55.14 -20.78 -25.96
N PRO A 80 55.79 -21.89 -25.52
CA PRO A 80 55.66 -22.42 -24.17
C PRO A 80 56.45 -21.62 -23.11
N ALA A 81 57.16 -20.55 -23.49
CA ALA A 81 58.08 -19.84 -22.60
C ALA A 81 57.44 -18.78 -21.67
N ILE A 82 56.15 -18.45 -21.84
CA ILE A 82 55.50 -17.36 -21.06
C ILE A 82 54.60 -17.91 -19.93
N GLN A 83 54.32 -19.21 -19.89
CA GLN A 83 53.41 -19.78 -18.87
C GLN A 83 54.04 -19.93 -17.48
N ASP A 84 55.37 -19.97 -17.36
CA ASP A 84 56.03 -20.08 -16.06
C ASP A 84 56.08 -18.75 -15.30
N GLU A 85 56.20 -17.60 -15.99
CA GLU A 85 56.24 -16.27 -15.35
C GLU A 85 54.87 -15.78 -14.85
N ILE A 86 53.77 -16.19 -15.48
CA ILE A 86 52.42 -15.76 -15.08
C ILE A 86 51.94 -16.53 -13.85
N SER A 87 52.37 -17.79 -13.70
CA SER A 87 52.02 -18.67 -12.59
C SER A 87 52.48 -18.12 -11.22
N GLU A 88 53.66 -17.49 -11.15
CA GLU A 88 54.18 -16.89 -9.91
C GLU A 88 53.48 -15.58 -9.51
N SER A 89 52.98 -14.81 -10.49
CA SER A 89 52.30 -13.53 -10.23
C SER A 89 50.84 -13.68 -9.74
N LEU A 90 50.18 -14.80 -10.05
CA LEU A 90 48.79 -15.06 -9.66
C LEU A 90 48.62 -15.76 -8.31
N LEU A 91 49.69 -16.38 -7.77
CA LEU A 91 49.67 -17.00 -6.43
C LEU A 91 49.87 -15.99 -5.28
N THR A 92 50.36 -14.78 -5.56
CA THR A 92 50.59 -13.75 -4.53
C THR A 92 49.39 -12.83 -4.27
N ASN A 93 48.35 -12.84 -5.12
CA ASN A 93 47.17 -11.99 -4.98
C ASN A 93 45.89 -12.73 -4.55
N ARG A 94 45.99 -13.95 -4.01
CA ARG A 94 44.84 -14.83 -3.76
C ARG A 94 44.61 -15.24 -2.30
N THR A 95 44.86 -14.34 -1.34
CA THR A 95 44.55 -14.61 0.08
C THR A 95 43.44 -13.75 0.72
N ASP A 96 42.87 -12.74 0.06
CA ASP A 96 41.91 -11.83 0.75
C ASP A 96 40.48 -11.70 0.16
N GLU A 97 40.06 -12.47 -0.86
CA GLU A 97 38.68 -12.39 -1.40
C GLU A 97 38.02 -13.76 -1.63
N GLN A 98 37.93 -14.58 -0.59
CA GLN A 98 36.98 -15.70 -0.57
C GLN A 98 36.15 -15.71 0.72
N THR A 99 35.19 -14.79 0.82
CA THR A 99 33.87 -15.10 1.40
C THR A 99 32.86 -14.08 0.88
N LEU A 100 31.68 -14.54 0.43
CA LEU A 100 30.51 -13.79 -0.05
C LEU A 100 30.41 -13.50 -1.55
N ILE A 101 30.00 -14.50 -2.35
CA ILE A 101 28.91 -14.32 -3.34
C ILE A 101 28.11 -15.62 -3.44
N GLY A 102 26.93 -15.64 -2.83
CA GLY A 102 25.82 -16.53 -3.17
C GLY A 102 24.65 -15.66 -3.60
N CYS A 103 24.34 -15.62 -4.90
CA CYS A 103 23.23 -14.85 -5.47
C CYS A 103 21.93 -15.65 -5.46
N SER A 104 20.84 -15.01 -5.03
CA SER A 104 19.52 -15.20 -5.65
C SER A 104 18.68 -13.91 -5.64
N SER A 105 18.42 -13.41 -6.85
CA SER A 105 17.27 -12.64 -7.34
C SER A 105 16.71 -11.47 -6.51
N SER A 106 17.04 -10.25 -6.93
CA SER A 106 16.36 -9.00 -6.56
C SER A 106 15.45 -8.49 -7.68
N THR A 107 14.20 -8.19 -7.33
CA THR A 107 13.23 -7.40 -8.09
C THR A 107 13.58 -5.91 -7.99
N PHE A 108 13.54 -5.16 -9.10
CA PHE A 108 13.61 -3.68 -9.12
C PHE A 108 12.25 -3.04 -8.77
N PRO A 109 12.23 -1.78 -8.30
CA PRO A 109 11.61 -0.70 -9.11
C PRO A 109 12.42 0.64 -8.99
N PRO A 110 11.95 1.83 -9.46
CA PRO A 110 12.44 2.39 -10.71
C PRO A 110 12.91 3.88 -10.67
N THR A 111 13.52 4.31 -11.78
CA THR A 111 13.55 5.68 -12.36
C THR A 111 14.42 6.78 -11.72
N ALA A 112 15.44 7.22 -12.48
CA ALA A 112 15.81 8.64 -12.60
C ALA A 112 16.36 8.92 -14.02
N VAL A 113 15.58 9.64 -14.82
CA VAL A 113 15.97 10.14 -16.15
C VAL A 113 16.47 11.58 -15.98
N ILE A 114 17.72 11.82 -16.38
CA ILE A 114 18.30 13.16 -16.53
C ILE A 114 18.10 13.60 -17.99
N LEU A 115 17.24 14.58 -18.21
CA LEU A 115 17.31 15.46 -19.38
C LEU A 115 16.94 16.89 -18.95
N THR A 116 17.91 17.79 -19.02
CA THR A 116 17.66 19.24 -18.99
C THR A 116 17.15 19.70 -20.36
N PRO A 117 16.21 20.66 -20.39
CA PRO A 117 16.64 21.96 -20.90
C PRO A 117 16.15 23.14 -20.07
N ARG A 118 16.94 24.20 -20.22
CA ARG A 118 16.92 25.52 -19.60
C ARG A 118 15.73 26.35 -20.10
N VAL A 119 14.79 26.69 -19.22
CA VAL A 119 13.80 27.77 -19.45
C VAL A 119 13.93 28.79 -18.32
N LYS A 120 14.10 30.05 -18.72
CA LYS A 120 14.15 31.23 -17.84
C LYS A 120 12.73 31.71 -17.63
N ASP A 121 12.22 31.72 -16.41
CA ASP A 121 11.02 32.48 -16.06
C ASP A 121 11.39 33.62 -15.09
N LYS A 122 11.39 34.83 -15.65
CA LYS A 122 11.28 36.08 -14.89
C LYS A 122 9.79 36.34 -14.63
N LYS A 123 9.53 36.78 -13.40
CA LYS A 123 8.24 37.15 -12.77
C LYS A 123 7.25 37.89 -13.69
N PRO A 124 5.92 37.69 -13.51
CA PRO A 124 4.93 38.54 -14.15
C PRO A 124 4.90 39.93 -13.48
N HIS A 125 4.91 40.97 -14.32
CA HIS A 125 4.59 42.35 -13.99
C HIS A 125 3.07 42.49 -13.73
N PRO A 126 2.62 43.27 -12.75
CA PRO A 126 1.29 43.86 -12.79
C PRO A 126 1.32 45.07 -13.75
N LEU A 127 0.36 45.12 -14.65
CA LEU A 127 0.04 46.32 -15.42
C LEU A 127 -0.60 47.33 -14.47
N GLU A 128 0.15 48.34 -14.04
CA GLU A 128 -0.42 49.58 -13.51
C GLU A 128 -0.86 50.45 -14.69
N SER A 129 -2.16 50.75 -14.76
CA SER A 129 -2.69 51.83 -15.58
C SER A 129 -2.61 53.12 -14.78
N ASP A 130 -1.61 53.95 -15.09
CA ASP A 130 -1.51 55.32 -14.57
C ASP A 130 -2.66 56.16 -15.11
N ILE A 131 -3.64 56.44 -14.25
CA ILE A 131 -4.54 57.58 -14.43
C ILE A 131 -4.04 58.67 -13.48
N LEU A 132 -3.41 59.67 -14.09
CA LEU A 132 -3.11 60.97 -13.50
C LEU A 132 -4.43 61.68 -13.13
N LEU A 133 -4.73 61.75 -11.84
CA LEU A 133 -5.57 62.82 -11.29
C LEU A 133 -4.85 63.43 -10.08
N SER A 134 -4.35 64.64 -10.31
CA SER A 134 -3.90 65.59 -9.32
C SER A 134 -5.05 65.95 -8.37
N GLY A 135 -4.85 65.78 -7.06
CA GLY A 135 -5.81 66.21 -6.05
C GLY A 135 -5.52 65.65 -4.66
N ASP A 136 -5.03 66.53 -3.79
CA ASP A 136 -4.69 66.30 -2.39
C ASP A 136 -5.81 65.56 -1.61
N SER A 137 -5.59 64.28 -1.27
CA SER A 137 -6.59 63.46 -0.55
C SER A 137 -5.98 62.22 0.12
N SER A 138 -4.77 62.34 0.68
CA SER A 138 -4.05 61.23 1.32
C SER A 138 -4.78 60.64 2.55
N GLN A 139 -5.60 61.44 3.25
CA GLN A 139 -6.43 60.95 4.37
C GLN A 139 -7.75 60.28 3.92
N SER A 140 -8.45 60.80 2.91
CA SER A 140 -9.73 60.21 2.45
C SER A 140 -9.54 58.87 1.73
N ASN A 141 -8.44 58.69 1.00
CA ASN A 141 -8.12 57.43 0.33
C ASN A 141 -7.66 56.33 1.30
N SER A 142 -7.03 56.72 2.42
CA SER A 142 -6.70 55.79 3.52
C SER A 142 -7.98 55.28 4.18
N LEU A 143 -8.91 56.18 4.50
CA LEU A 143 -10.16 55.83 5.16
C LEU A 143 -11.04 54.92 4.28
N LEU A 144 -11.18 55.24 2.99
CA LEU A 144 -11.92 54.42 2.02
C LEU A 144 -11.28 53.05 1.81
N LYS A 145 -9.95 52.94 1.75
CA LYS A 145 -9.26 51.64 1.68
C LYS A 145 -9.46 50.81 2.93
N SER A 146 -9.44 51.41 4.12
CA SER A 146 -9.74 50.69 5.37
C SER A 146 -11.21 50.29 5.49
N ILE A 147 -12.15 51.11 5.02
CA ILE A 147 -13.58 50.78 5.02
C ILE A 147 -13.86 49.65 4.02
N LEU A 148 -13.30 49.72 2.81
CA LEU A 148 -13.40 48.66 1.80
C LEU A 148 -12.76 47.35 2.27
N LYS A 149 -11.61 47.41 2.94
CA LYS A 149 -10.97 46.22 3.54
C LYS A 149 -11.82 45.65 4.67
N GLN A 150 -12.32 46.48 5.57
CA GLN A 150 -13.16 46.04 6.68
C GLN A 150 -14.52 45.51 6.23
N SER A 151 -15.07 46.02 5.12
CA SER A 151 -16.30 45.49 4.52
C SER A 151 -16.02 44.20 3.72
N ASN A 152 -14.89 44.07 3.04
CA ASN A 152 -14.47 42.79 2.45
C ASN A 152 -14.18 41.73 3.50
N ASP A 153 -13.51 42.05 4.62
CA ASP A 153 -13.24 41.10 5.70
C ASP A 153 -14.55 40.66 6.39
N LYS A 154 -15.53 41.57 6.51
CA LYS A 154 -16.89 41.25 7.00
C LYS A 154 -17.69 40.44 5.99
N VAL A 155 -17.53 40.66 4.69
CA VAL A 155 -18.17 39.87 3.64
C VAL A 155 -17.51 38.49 3.55
N GLU A 156 -16.18 38.37 3.65
CA GLU A 156 -15.48 37.08 3.73
C GLU A 156 -15.87 36.32 5.00
N GLN A 157 -15.93 36.96 6.17
CA GLN A 157 -16.42 36.30 7.39
C GLN A 157 -17.92 35.96 7.30
N ALA A 158 -18.74 36.80 6.67
CA ALA A 158 -20.15 36.52 6.45
C ALA A 158 -20.37 35.40 5.43
N VAL A 159 -19.52 35.28 4.40
CA VAL A 159 -19.53 34.20 3.39
C VAL A 159 -18.99 32.91 3.99
N LEU A 160 -17.96 32.96 4.85
CA LEU A 160 -17.48 31.79 5.62
C LEU A 160 -18.54 31.30 6.62
N CYS A 161 -19.27 32.22 7.25
CA CYS A 161 -20.33 31.92 8.23
C CYS A 161 -21.64 31.45 7.55
N THR A 162 -21.98 31.98 6.37
CA THR A 162 -23.18 31.57 5.61
C THR A 162 -23.00 30.29 4.80
N MET A 163 -21.77 29.80 4.62
CA MET A 163 -21.50 28.44 4.11
C MET A 163 -21.59 27.35 5.19
N SER A 164 -21.89 27.71 6.45
CA SER A 164 -22.35 26.74 7.46
C SER A 164 -23.81 26.35 7.22
N SER A 165 -24.09 25.89 6.01
CA SER A 165 -25.27 25.11 5.65
C SER A 165 -25.27 23.85 6.52
N THR A 166 -26.20 23.80 7.45
CA THR A 166 -26.39 22.75 8.46
C THR A 166 -26.95 21.47 7.86
N ASN A 167 -26.27 20.90 6.86
CA ASN A 167 -26.48 19.51 6.51
C ASN A 167 -25.43 18.67 7.26
N PRO A 168 -25.83 17.82 8.21
CA PRO A 168 -24.89 16.94 8.90
C PRO A 168 -24.19 16.07 7.85
N GLN A 169 -22.86 16.14 7.82
CA GLN A 169 -22.08 15.36 6.88
C GLN A 169 -22.31 13.86 7.13
N PRO A 170 -22.42 13.04 6.07
CA PRO A 170 -22.69 11.62 6.24
C PRO A 170 -21.55 10.95 7.02
N ILE A 171 -21.91 10.05 7.94
CA ILE A 171 -20.95 9.17 8.61
C ILE A 171 -20.67 7.99 7.68
N VAL A 172 -19.40 7.76 7.38
CA VAL A 172 -18.95 6.67 6.52
C VAL A 172 -17.97 5.75 7.26
N TYR A 173 -17.83 4.53 6.74
CA TYR A 173 -16.88 3.53 7.21
C TYR A 173 -15.85 3.30 6.12
N LEU A 174 -14.59 3.65 6.40
CA LEU A 174 -13.49 3.48 5.48
C LEU A 174 -12.64 2.31 5.93
N THR A 175 -12.54 1.28 5.10
CA THR A 175 -11.77 0.07 5.39
C THR A 175 -10.54 -0.04 4.50
N ARG A 176 -9.37 -0.21 5.11
CA ARG A 176 -8.13 -0.58 4.42
C ARG A 176 -7.78 -2.03 4.75
N CYS A 177 -7.27 -2.75 3.76
CA CYS A 177 -6.84 -4.14 3.89
C CYS A 177 -5.34 -4.24 3.63
N GLU A 178 -4.65 -5.03 4.45
CA GLU A 178 -3.25 -5.43 4.26
C GLU A 178 -3.11 -6.92 4.57
N SER A 179 -2.00 -7.51 4.16
CA SER A 179 -1.68 -8.92 4.45
C SER A 179 -0.28 -9.03 5.05
N PHE A 180 -0.09 -10.02 5.92
CA PHE A 180 1.22 -10.37 6.45
C PHE A 180 1.34 -11.88 6.61
N SER A 181 2.55 -12.40 6.48
CA SER A 181 2.85 -13.82 6.64
C SER A 181 3.56 -14.04 7.96
N ALA A 182 3.02 -14.90 8.83
CA ALA A 182 3.65 -15.17 10.12
C ALA A 182 3.52 -16.65 10.52
N SER A 183 4.50 -17.11 11.29
CA SER A 183 4.48 -18.43 11.94
C SER A 183 4.15 -18.32 13.42
N HIS A 184 3.55 -19.36 14.00
CA HIS A 184 3.20 -19.40 15.41
C HIS A 184 2.92 -20.83 15.92
N ARG A 185 2.74 -20.96 17.23
CA ARG A 185 2.31 -22.17 17.93
C ARG A 185 1.34 -21.78 19.03
N LEU A 186 0.11 -22.28 18.96
CA LEU A 186 -0.86 -22.08 20.03
C LEU A 186 -0.48 -22.93 21.24
N HIS A 187 0.15 -22.32 22.24
CA HIS A 187 0.57 -22.98 23.48
C HIS A 187 0.51 -22.01 24.65
N SER A 188 -0.11 -22.43 25.76
CA SER A 188 -0.19 -21.66 27.00
C SER A 188 0.77 -22.23 28.05
N SER A 189 1.63 -21.37 28.60
CA SER A 189 2.53 -21.70 29.71
C SER A 189 1.81 -22.00 31.02
N LYS A 190 0.52 -21.66 31.12
CA LYS A 190 -0.34 -21.92 32.30
C LYS A 190 -0.99 -23.30 32.27
N LEU A 191 -0.81 -24.06 31.18
CA LEU A 191 -1.41 -25.37 30.98
C LEU A 191 -0.31 -26.43 30.89
N THR A 192 -0.64 -27.66 31.28
CA THR A 192 0.24 -28.81 31.05
C THR A 192 0.34 -29.12 29.55
N ASP A 193 1.38 -29.85 29.15
CA ASP A 193 1.53 -30.27 27.75
C ASP A 193 0.35 -31.12 27.25
N GLN A 194 -0.24 -31.95 28.12
CA GLN A 194 -1.41 -32.74 27.76
C GLN A 194 -2.64 -31.86 27.51
N GLN A 195 -2.91 -30.91 28.40
CA GLN A 195 -4.02 -29.95 28.23
C GLN A 195 -3.83 -29.09 26.98
N ASN A 196 -2.61 -28.63 26.71
CA ASN A 196 -2.29 -27.88 25.50
C ASN A 196 -2.58 -28.68 24.22
N ARG A 197 -2.20 -29.96 24.19
CA ARG A 197 -2.50 -30.84 23.05
C ARG A 197 -4.00 -31.09 22.90
N GLU A 198 -4.72 -31.26 24.00
CA GLU A 198 -6.17 -31.48 23.98
C GLU A 198 -6.94 -30.24 23.50
N ILE A 199 -6.56 -29.04 23.96
CA ILE A 199 -7.25 -27.79 23.64
C ILE A 199 -6.90 -27.29 22.23
N PHE A 200 -5.60 -27.24 21.89
CA PHE A 200 -5.14 -26.61 20.64
C PHE A 200 -4.87 -27.62 19.52
N GLY A 201 -4.86 -28.93 19.81
CA GLY A 201 -4.72 -29.99 18.81
C GLY A 201 -3.53 -29.79 17.88
N LYS A 202 -3.80 -29.80 16.57
CA LYS A 202 -2.78 -29.63 15.51
C LYS A 202 -2.06 -28.28 15.60
N CYS A 203 -2.72 -27.24 16.11
CA CYS A 203 -2.12 -25.92 16.26
C CYS A 203 -1.06 -25.86 17.38
N ASN A 204 -0.97 -26.89 18.23
CA ASN A 204 0.06 -27.03 19.27
C ASN A 204 1.36 -27.69 18.78
N ASN A 205 1.52 -27.97 17.47
CA ASN A 205 2.72 -28.58 16.92
C ASN A 205 4.00 -27.90 17.45
N VAL A 206 4.96 -28.68 17.95
CA VAL A 206 6.18 -28.16 18.62
C VAL A 206 7.00 -27.27 17.68
N ASN A 207 7.03 -27.61 16.38
CA ASN A 207 7.72 -26.83 15.36
C ASN A 207 6.87 -25.66 14.82
N GLY A 208 5.65 -25.48 15.32
CA GLY A 208 4.71 -24.46 14.88
C GLY A 208 4.06 -24.77 13.52
N HIS A 209 3.39 -23.75 13.00
CA HIS A 209 2.80 -23.67 11.66
C HIS A 209 2.73 -22.18 11.28
N GLY A 210 2.17 -21.83 10.12
CA GLY A 210 2.05 -20.43 9.73
C GLY A 210 0.88 -20.16 8.81
N HIS A 211 0.57 -18.87 8.65
CA HIS A 211 -0.57 -18.39 7.88
C HIS A 211 -0.24 -17.11 7.13
N ASN A 212 -1.00 -16.88 6.07
CA ASN A 212 -1.06 -15.60 5.37
C ASN A 212 -2.29 -14.84 5.88
N TYR A 213 -2.07 -14.08 6.95
CA TYR A 213 -3.13 -13.31 7.59
C TYR A 213 -3.56 -12.15 6.70
N LYS A 214 -4.86 -11.85 6.69
CA LYS A 214 -5.39 -10.59 6.15
C LYS A 214 -5.94 -9.73 7.28
N ILE A 215 -5.41 -8.52 7.41
CA ILE A 215 -5.92 -7.51 8.34
C ILE A 215 -6.83 -6.56 7.58
N LYS A 216 -8.02 -6.31 8.12
CA LYS A 216 -8.87 -5.20 7.70
C LYS A 216 -9.06 -4.24 8.86
N VAL A 217 -8.76 -2.98 8.63
CA VAL A 217 -8.93 -1.90 9.61
C VAL A 217 -9.98 -0.94 9.08
N THR A 218 -11.02 -0.72 9.86
CA THR A 218 -12.11 0.19 9.54
C THR A 218 -12.08 1.39 10.47
N VAL A 219 -12.16 2.58 9.90
CA VAL A 219 -12.37 3.83 10.63
C VAL A 219 -13.79 4.36 10.38
N ARG A 220 -14.37 5.01 11.40
CA ARG A 220 -15.72 5.58 11.34
C ARG A 220 -15.63 7.09 11.60
N LYS A 221 -15.90 7.90 10.57
CA LYS A 221 -15.86 9.36 10.69
C LYS A 221 -16.83 10.03 9.70
N SER A 222 -17.27 11.25 10.01
CA SER A 222 -18.00 12.10 9.07
C SER A 222 -17.10 12.51 7.90
N VAL A 223 -17.69 12.64 6.72
CA VAL A 223 -16.98 13.17 5.54
C VAL A 223 -16.64 14.63 5.77
N ASP A 224 -15.38 15.00 5.52
CA ASP A 224 -14.95 16.39 5.53
C ASP A 224 -15.57 17.14 4.34
N PRO A 225 -16.27 18.29 4.57
CA PRO A 225 -17.03 18.97 3.54
C PRO A 225 -16.17 19.64 2.46
N VAL A 226 -14.88 19.87 2.73
CA VAL A 226 -13.96 20.54 1.79
C VAL A 226 -13.25 19.50 0.92
N THR A 227 -12.75 18.44 1.54
CA THR A 227 -11.94 17.42 0.88
C THR A 227 -12.75 16.22 0.38
N GLY A 228 -13.96 16.02 0.90
CA GLY A 228 -14.80 14.86 0.57
C GLY A 228 -14.31 13.54 1.16
N MET A 229 -13.37 13.57 2.11
CA MET A 229 -12.76 12.38 2.70
C MET A 229 -13.13 12.23 4.19
N ALA A 230 -13.30 10.98 4.64
CA ALA A 230 -13.33 10.71 6.08
C ALA A 230 -11.91 10.76 6.69
N MET A 231 -10.94 10.18 5.99
CA MET A 231 -9.52 10.15 6.36
C MET A 231 -8.70 10.00 5.07
N ASN A 232 -7.49 10.54 5.06
CA ASN A 232 -6.55 10.29 3.97
C ASN A 232 -6.11 8.81 3.99
N LEU A 233 -6.28 8.12 2.87
CA LEU A 233 -5.93 6.71 2.73
C LEU A 233 -4.43 6.44 2.94
N ASN A 234 -3.57 7.41 2.60
CA ASN A 234 -2.13 7.27 2.82
C ASN A 234 -1.78 7.26 4.30
N ASP A 235 -2.47 8.05 5.12
CA ASP A 235 -2.24 8.07 6.57
C ASP A 235 -2.65 6.72 7.18
N LEU A 236 -3.85 6.22 6.84
CA LEU A 236 -4.32 4.91 7.30
C LEU A 236 -3.38 3.78 6.86
N LYS A 237 -2.85 3.85 5.64
CA LYS A 237 -1.83 2.91 5.15
C LYS A 237 -0.57 2.96 6.02
N LEU A 238 -0.04 4.14 6.33
CA LEU A 238 1.17 4.28 7.14
C LEU A 238 0.97 3.77 8.58
N HIS A 239 -0.18 4.03 9.19
CA HIS A 239 -0.53 3.47 10.51
C HIS A 239 -0.55 1.94 10.48
N LEU A 240 -1.21 1.35 9.48
CA LEU A 240 -1.32 -0.09 9.35
C LEU A 240 0.02 -0.74 9.02
N GLN A 241 0.81 -0.13 8.14
CA GLN A 241 2.12 -0.61 7.72
C GLN A 241 3.08 -0.77 8.91
N LYS A 242 3.14 0.24 9.80
CA LYS A 242 3.96 0.18 11.02
C LYS A 242 3.61 -1.02 11.89
N VAL A 243 2.34 -1.37 12.00
CA VAL A 243 1.89 -2.53 12.79
C VAL A 243 2.19 -3.84 12.06
N THR A 244 1.96 -3.90 10.74
CA THR A 244 2.24 -5.11 9.97
C THR A 244 3.73 -5.40 9.86
N GLU A 245 4.60 -4.40 9.82
CA GLU A 245 6.06 -4.59 9.80
C GLU A 245 6.58 -5.31 11.06
N GLU A 246 5.91 -5.13 12.20
CA GLU A 246 6.24 -5.86 13.43
C GLU A 246 5.82 -7.34 13.38
N LEU A 247 4.91 -7.71 12.48
CA LEU A 247 4.29 -9.05 12.39
C LEU A 247 4.74 -9.83 11.14
N ASP A 248 5.09 -9.15 10.06
CA ASP A 248 5.35 -9.75 8.77
C ASP A 248 6.69 -10.49 8.72
N HIS A 249 6.66 -11.68 8.13
CA HIS A 249 7.77 -12.64 8.09
C HIS A 249 8.39 -12.93 9.46
N LYS A 250 7.58 -12.91 10.53
CA LYS A 250 8.00 -13.22 11.91
C LYS A 250 7.44 -14.52 12.43
N ASN A 251 8.07 -15.03 13.50
CA ASN A 251 7.44 -15.95 14.42
C ASN A 251 6.77 -15.15 15.56
N LEU A 252 5.44 -15.18 15.65
CA LEU A 252 4.68 -14.36 16.60
C LEU A 252 5.13 -14.59 18.04
N ASP A 253 5.27 -15.84 18.47
CA ASP A 253 5.57 -16.20 19.85
C ASP A 253 7.02 -15.86 20.26
N LYS A 254 7.95 -15.82 19.30
CA LYS A 254 9.38 -15.62 19.56
C LYS A 254 9.84 -14.19 19.33
N ASP A 255 9.37 -13.56 18.26
CA ASP A 255 9.90 -12.28 17.78
C ASP A 255 9.09 -11.07 18.28
N VAL A 256 7.85 -11.28 18.73
CA VAL A 256 6.94 -10.20 19.14
C VAL A 256 6.67 -10.29 20.64
N GLY A 257 7.20 -9.32 21.39
CA GLY A 257 7.18 -9.35 22.86
C GLY A 257 5.80 -9.53 23.50
N PHE A 258 4.73 -9.07 22.84
CA PHE A 258 3.35 -9.24 23.33
C PHE A 258 2.94 -10.72 23.48
N PHE A 259 3.33 -11.57 22.52
CA PHE A 259 2.93 -12.98 22.49
C PHE A 259 3.81 -13.89 23.38
N GLN A 260 4.84 -13.36 24.03
CA GLN A 260 5.57 -14.11 25.07
C GLN A 260 4.70 -14.36 26.31
N THR A 261 3.70 -13.51 26.54
CA THR A 261 2.79 -13.58 27.70
C THR A 261 1.35 -13.89 27.31
N HIS A 262 1.02 -13.85 26.02
CA HIS A 262 -0.32 -14.08 25.47
C HIS A 262 -0.26 -15.12 24.35
N THR A 263 -1.18 -16.07 24.32
CA THR A 263 -1.26 -17.06 23.24
C THR A 263 -1.53 -16.38 21.89
N SER A 264 -0.84 -16.77 20.82
CA SER A 264 -0.95 -16.16 19.48
C SER A 264 -2.24 -16.47 18.70
N THR A 265 -3.39 -16.55 19.38
CA THR A 265 -4.67 -16.80 18.71
C THR A 265 -5.10 -15.58 17.88
N ALA A 266 -5.96 -15.78 16.88
CA ALA A 266 -6.46 -14.70 16.02
C ALA A 266 -7.15 -13.57 16.82
N GLU A 267 -7.77 -13.89 17.97
CA GLU A 267 -8.35 -12.94 18.90
C GLU A 267 -7.29 -12.04 19.55
N ASN A 268 -6.21 -12.64 20.06
CA ASN A 268 -5.11 -11.87 20.66
C ASN A 268 -4.34 -11.07 19.61
N ILE A 269 -4.25 -11.55 18.37
CA ILE A 269 -3.71 -10.78 17.24
C ILE A 269 -4.61 -9.56 16.95
N ALA A 270 -5.93 -9.73 16.92
CA ALA A 270 -6.86 -8.62 16.69
C ALA A 270 -6.77 -7.57 17.82
N TYR A 271 -6.65 -8.01 19.07
CA TYR A 271 -6.42 -7.15 20.22
C TYR A 271 -5.07 -6.42 20.14
N TYR A 272 -3.99 -7.13 19.78
CA TYR A 272 -2.66 -6.53 19.60
C TYR A 272 -2.69 -5.41 18.58
N VAL A 273 -3.21 -5.70 17.38
CA VAL A 273 -3.32 -4.73 16.28
C VAL A 273 -4.17 -3.53 16.70
N TRP A 274 -5.30 -3.76 17.37
CA TRP A 274 -6.13 -2.69 17.92
C TRP A 274 -5.36 -1.80 18.90
N SER A 275 -4.65 -2.39 19.86
CA SER A 275 -3.91 -1.64 20.88
C SER A 275 -2.84 -0.72 20.28
N LYS A 276 -2.16 -1.17 19.21
CA LYS A 276 -1.16 -0.39 18.49
C LYS A 276 -1.78 0.73 17.66
N LEU A 277 -2.91 0.46 16.99
CA LEU A 277 -3.60 1.44 16.17
C LEU A 277 -4.35 2.48 17.00
N GLN A 278 -4.93 2.11 18.13
CA GLN A 278 -5.67 3.04 18.99
C GLN A 278 -4.80 4.22 19.47
N ALA A 279 -3.50 4.00 19.66
CA ALA A 279 -2.56 5.06 20.05
C ALA A 279 -2.29 6.08 18.94
N THR A 280 -2.61 5.76 17.68
CA THR A 280 -2.23 6.57 16.51
C THR A 280 -3.41 6.93 15.60
N CYS A 281 -4.55 6.23 15.73
CA CYS A 281 -5.74 6.38 14.91
C CYS A 281 -6.97 6.62 15.80
N GLU A 282 -7.38 7.88 15.93
CA GLU A 282 -8.48 8.32 16.82
C GLU A 282 -9.84 7.74 16.44
N TYR A 283 -10.08 7.52 15.14
CA TYR A 283 -11.39 7.12 14.61
C TYR A 283 -11.51 5.62 14.32
N LEU A 284 -10.68 4.81 14.98
CA LEU A 284 -10.69 3.37 14.84
C LEU A 284 -12.04 2.78 15.26
N TYR A 285 -12.63 1.94 14.40
CA TYR A 285 -13.95 1.36 14.63
C TYR A 285 -13.91 -0.17 14.71
N GLU A 286 -13.16 -0.82 13.81
CA GLU A 286 -13.12 -2.28 13.74
C GLU A 286 -11.76 -2.76 13.23
N VAL A 287 -11.21 -3.76 13.90
CA VAL A 287 -10.09 -4.57 13.41
C VAL A 287 -10.61 -5.97 13.14
N LYS A 288 -10.43 -6.43 11.90
CA LYS A 288 -10.79 -7.80 11.49
C LYS A 288 -9.54 -8.54 11.05
N ILE A 289 -9.26 -9.67 11.69
CA ILE A 289 -8.17 -10.57 11.35
C ILE A 289 -8.77 -11.79 10.67
N LYS A 290 -8.28 -12.12 9.48
CA LYS A 290 -8.61 -13.34 8.77
C LYS A 290 -7.38 -14.23 8.73
N GLU A 291 -7.39 -15.31 9.52
CA GLU A 291 -6.29 -16.29 9.63
C GLU A 291 -6.29 -17.23 8.42
N THR A 292 -7.47 -17.71 8.03
CA THR A 292 -7.68 -18.56 6.84
C THR A 292 -8.92 -18.10 6.08
N GLU A 293 -9.28 -18.76 4.99
CA GLU A 293 -10.49 -18.40 4.23
C GLU A 293 -11.78 -18.46 5.05
N ASN A 294 -11.82 -19.38 6.01
CA ASN A 294 -13.00 -19.71 6.80
C ASN A 294 -12.95 -19.15 8.24
N ASN A 295 -11.78 -18.73 8.71
CA ASN A 295 -11.60 -18.27 10.08
C ASN A 295 -11.32 -16.76 10.11
N TYR A 296 -12.17 -16.01 10.81
CA TYR A 296 -11.95 -14.59 11.04
C TYR A 296 -12.45 -14.16 12.41
N VAL A 297 -11.75 -13.17 12.97
CA VAL A 297 -12.08 -12.53 14.24
C VAL A 297 -12.29 -11.05 14.01
N ILE A 298 -13.22 -10.46 14.74
CA ILE A 298 -13.53 -9.04 14.73
C ILE A 298 -13.39 -8.50 16.16
N TYR A 299 -12.69 -7.38 16.30
CA TYR A 299 -12.55 -6.67 17.57
C TYR A 299 -12.84 -5.17 17.37
N ARG A 300 -13.67 -4.61 18.25
CA ARG A 300 -14.16 -3.21 18.21
C ARG A 300 -13.80 -2.40 19.46
N GLY A 301 -12.89 -2.90 20.28
CA GLY A 301 -12.45 -2.21 21.50
C GLY A 301 -13.39 -2.32 22.70
N GLU A 302 -14.40 -3.19 22.62
CA GLU A 302 -15.32 -3.48 23.72
C GLU A 302 -14.56 -4.07 24.91
N ARG A 303 -14.85 -3.59 26.12
CA ARG A 303 -14.32 -4.14 27.37
C ARG A 303 -15.41 -5.00 28.01
N GLY A 304 -15.09 -6.28 28.20
CA GLY A 304 -15.94 -7.24 28.93
C GLY A 304 -15.74 -7.16 30.44
#